data_AF-A0A395XB69-F1
#
_entry.id   AF-A0A395XB69-F1
#
_cell.length_a   1.000
_cell.length_b   1.000
_cell.length_c   1.000
_cell.angle_alpha   90.00
_cell.angle_beta   90.00
_cell.angle_gamma   90.00
#
_symmetry.space_group_name_H-M   'P 1'
#
loop_
_entity.id
_entity.type
_entity.pdbx_description
1 polymer ?
#
loop_
_entity_poly.entity_id
_entity_poly.type
_entity_poly.pdbx_seq_one_letter_code
_entity_poly.pdbx_strand_id
1 'polypeptide(L)'
;MIDLRYTCILVRTPEENEKILKEAEKQGFHWYRKDHCEPLQKQYFPDILRFYEHDITYAASVRSDFAFYEASELLGTKEMSAREFAERIADVSNCCERECIGCVLDNRNNKCNTDLCNTRNWENNIDELLEIAKVGKGTVPTPEEKAIKNIEKFIENPDRAALNDEFVESLKLAVEKLKEVE
;
A
#
# COMPACT_ATOMS: atom_id res chain seq x y z
N MET A 1 -7.16 -0.54 10.77
CA MET A 1 -6.42 -0.98 11.97
C MET A 1 -6.11 -2.45 11.80
N ILE A 2 -4.82 -2.83 11.82
CA ILE A 2 -4.37 -4.20 11.55
C ILE A 2 -4.45 -4.99 12.86
N ASP A 3 -5.15 -6.13 12.90
CA ASP A 3 -5.17 -6.97 14.11
C ASP A 3 -3.83 -7.68 14.28
N LEU A 4 -3.07 -7.31 15.32
CA LEU A 4 -1.75 -7.87 15.59
C LEU A 4 -1.81 -9.17 16.41
N ARG A 5 -2.96 -9.57 16.95
CA ARG A 5 -3.06 -10.75 17.81
C ARG A 5 -2.72 -12.03 17.07
N TYR A 6 -1.91 -12.89 17.70
CA TYR A 6 -1.46 -14.16 17.13
C TYR A 6 -0.71 -14.00 15.80
N THR A 7 0.11 -12.95 15.70
CA THR A 7 0.98 -12.70 14.54
C THR A 7 2.46 -12.75 14.90
N CYS A 8 3.28 -13.13 13.91
CA CYS A 8 4.72 -12.97 13.89
C CYS A 8 5.05 -11.97 12.77
N ILE A 9 5.81 -10.92 13.09
CA ILE A 9 6.15 -9.85 12.15
C ILE A 9 7.66 -9.78 12.02
N LEU A 10 8.16 -9.96 10.80
CA LEU A 10 9.56 -9.71 10.46
C LEU A 10 9.77 -8.20 10.29
N VAL A 11 10.56 -7.61 11.20
CA VAL A 11 11.00 -6.21 11.13
C VAL A 11 12.46 -6.19 10.66
N ARG A 12 12.74 -5.50 9.56
CA ARG A 12 14.08 -5.41 8.97
C ARG A 12 14.82 -4.15 9.36
N THR A 13 14.11 -3.09 9.74
CA THR A 13 14.71 -1.81 10.11
C THR A 13 14.18 -1.25 11.44
N PRO A 14 14.93 -0.36 12.11
CA PRO A 14 14.45 0.36 13.29
C PRO A 14 13.16 1.15 13.04
N GLU A 15 13.02 1.74 11.85
CA GLU A 15 11.85 2.54 11.48
C GLU A 15 10.60 1.68 11.30
N GLU A 16 10.73 0.49 10.71
CA GLU A 16 9.64 -0.49 10.64
C GLU A 16 9.21 -0.92 12.05
N ASN A 17 10.17 -1.22 12.91
CA ASN A 17 9.92 -1.62 14.30
C ASN A 17 9.19 -0.52 15.07
N GLU A 18 9.63 0.74 14.98
CA GLU A 18 8.97 1.86 15.66
C GLU A 18 7.52 2.04 15.18
N LYS A 19 7.26 1.94 13.86
CA LYS A 19 5.90 2.06 13.31
C LYS A 19 4.99 0.92 13.76
N ILE A 20 5.48 -0.32 13.76
CA ILE A 20 4.72 -1.49 14.23
C ILE A 20 4.42 -1.36 15.73
N LEU A 21 5.39 -0.94 16.55
CA LEU A 21 5.19 -0.75 17.98
C LEU A 21 4.19 0.36 18.31
N LYS A 22 4.19 1.47 17.56
CA LYS A 22 3.16 2.52 17.68
C LYS A 22 1.75 1.99 17.39
N GLU A 23 1.60 1.07 16.44
CA GLU A 23 0.31 0.45 16.15
C GLU A 23 -0.08 -0.57 17.22
N ALA A 24 0.89 -1.30 17.77
CA ALA A 24 0.72 -2.22 18.87
C ALA A 24 0.27 -1.52 20.16
N GLU A 25 0.87 -0.37 20.48
CA GLU A 25 0.50 0.45 21.64
C GLU A 25 -0.97 0.89 21.59
N LYS A 26 -1.47 1.31 20.41
CA LYS A 26 -2.88 1.67 20.22
C LYS A 26 -3.84 0.51 20.49
N GLN A 27 -3.37 -0.72 20.30
CA GLN A 27 -4.12 -1.95 20.55
C GLN A 27 -3.92 -2.52 21.97
N GLY A 28 -3.13 -1.84 22.81
CA GLY A 28 -2.91 -2.22 24.22
C GLY A 28 -1.82 -3.28 24.41
N PHE A 29 -0.98 -3.51 23.41
CA PHE A 29 0.16 -4.42 23.55
C PHE A 29 1.30 -3.79 24.35
N HIS A 30 2.09 -4.65 24.99
CA HIS A 30 3.29 -4.28 25.72
C HIS A 30 4.33 -5.40 25.64
N TRP A 31 5.60 -5.08 25.85
CA TRP A 31 6.63 -6.12 25.88
C TRP A 31 6.38 -7.10 27.03
N TYR A 32 6.62 -8.39 26.79
CA TYR A 32 6.49 -9.42 27.83
C TYR A 32 7.27 -9.02 29.09
N ARG A 33 6.55 -8.95 30.22
CA ARG A 33 7.05 -8.50 31.54
C ARG A 33 7.47 -7.03 31.63
N LYS A 34 6.94 -6.16 30.77
CA LYS A 34 7.15 -4.72 30.85
C LYS A 34 5.85 -3.97 30.59
N ASP A 35 5.73 -2.77 31.14
CA ASP A 35 4.51 -1.95 31.00
C ASP A 35 4.61 -0.91 29.87
N HIS A 36 5.54 -1.08 28.92
CA HIS A 36 5.75 -0.17 27.80
C HIS A 36 5.85 -0.91 26.48
N CYS A 37 5.59 -0.19 25.39
CA CYS A 37 5.66 -0.66 24.01
C CYS A 37 6.78 0.04 23.20
N GLU A 38 7.61 0.87 23.84
CA GLU A 38 8.70 1.60 23.17
C GLU A 38 9.80 0.66 22.63
N PRO A 39 10.53 1.04 21.57
CA PRO A 39 11.66 0.26 21.05
C PRO A 39 12.68 -0.11 22.12
N LEU A 40 13.18 -1.34 22.08
CA LEU A 40 14.22 -1.80 22.99
C LEU A 40 15.56 -1.14 22.65
N GLN A 41 16.29 -0.65 23.66
CA GLN A 41 17.60 0.00 23.47
C GLN A 41 18.64 -0.86 22.74
N LYS A 42 18.55 -2.19 22.86
CA LYS A 42 19.43 -3.16 22.21
C LYS A 42 18.59 -4.23 21.52
N GLN A 43 18.09 -3.90 20.34
CA GLN A 43 17.47 -4.83 19.41
C GLN A 43 18.34 -4.98 18.18
N TYR A 44 18.48 -6.19 17.67
CA TYR A 44 19.22 -6.48 16.45
C TYR A 44 18.23 -6.60 15.29
N PHE A 45 18.59 -6.08 14.13
CA PHE A 45 17.77 -6.21 12.93
C PHE A 45 18.50 -7.06 11.88
N PRO A 46 17.78 -7.92 11.11
CA PRO A 46 16.35 -8.16 11.19
C PRO A 46 15.93 -8.93 12.46
N ASP A 47 14.72 -8.66 12.94
CA ASP A 47 14.12 -9.33 14.10
C ASP A 47 12.72 -9.85 13.79
N ILE A 48 12.28 -10.84 14.57
CA ILE A 48 10.90 -11.31 14.54
C ILE A 48 10.24 -10.92 15.85
N LEU A 49 9.24 -10.05 15.73
CA LEU A 49 8.31 -9.74 16.80
C LEU A 49 7.19 -10.78 16.79
N ARG A 50 6.86 -11.33 17.95
CA ARG A 50 5.69 -12.20 18.10
C ARG A 50 4.71 -11.58 19.09
N PHE A 51 3.48 -11.45 18.62
CA PHE A 51 2.34 -10.87 19.33
C PHE A 51 1.41 -11.97 19.82
N TYR A 52 1.29 -12.14 21.12
CA TYR A 52 0.45 -13.16 21.74
C TYR A 52 -0.44 -12.51 22.80
N GLU A 53 -1.76 -12.59 22.62
CA GLU A 53 -2.73 -11.87 23.44
C GLU A 53 -2.44 -10.36 23.51
N HIS A 54 -1.78 -9.89 24.57
CA HIS A 54 -1.34 -8.50 24.74
C HIS A 54 0.19 -8.36 24.92
N ASP A 55 0.92 -9.47 24.84
CA ASP A 55 2.36 -9.53 25.00
C ASP A 55 3.10 -9.48 23.65
N ILE A 56 4.19 -8.72 23.61
CA ILE A 56 5.16 -8.69 22.52
C ILE A 56 6.43 -9.39 22.99
N THR A 57 6.94 -10.29 22.15
CA THR A 57 8.26 -10.93 22.32
C THR A 57 9.13 -10.64 21.11
N TYR A 58 10.43 -10.44 21.33
CA TYR A 58 11.44 -10.17 20.30
C TYR A 58 12.42 -11.35 20.20
N ALA A 59 13.26 -11.39 19.17
CA ALA A 59 14.12 -12.54 18.86
C ALA A 59 13.33 -13.86 18.82
N ALA A 60 12.06 -13.79 18.39
CA ALA A 60 11.17 -14.92 18.38
C ALA A 60 11.45 -15.84 17.19
N SER A 61 11.10 -17.12 17.32
CA SER A 61 10.99 -18.01 16.17
C SER A 61 9.65 -17.84 15.47
N VAL A 62 9.56 -18.21 14.19
CA VAL A 62 8.25 -18.36 13.54
C VAL A 62 7.55 -19.58 14.15
N ARG A 63 6.26 -19.46 14.49
CA ARG A 63 5.43 -20.60 14.89
C ARG A 63 4.31 -20.80 13.87
N SER A 64 3.98 -22.05 13.57
CA SER A 64 2.96 -22.40 12.57
C SER A 64 1.53 -22.04 12.97
N ASP A 65 1.27 -21.79 14.26
CA ASP A 65 -0.02 -21.35 14.80
C ASP A 65 -0.21 -19.82 14.76
N PHE A 66 0.76 -19.07 14.22
CA PHE A 66 0.72 -17.62 14.11
C PHE A 66 0.76 -17.23 12.64
N ALA A 67 -0.02 -16.20 12.27
CA ALA A 67 0.13 -15.60 10.96
C ALA A 67 1.52 -14.93 10.86
N PHE A 68 2.17 -15.03 9.70
CA PHE A 68 3.49 -14.46 9.49
C PHE A 68 3.45 -13.38 8.41
N TYR A 69 3.96 -12.19 8.73
CA TYR A 69 3.97 -11.03 7.85
C TYR A 69 5.34 -10.36 7.84
N GLU A 70 5.68 -9.69 6.74
CA GLU A 70 6.73 -8.68 6.78
C GLU A 70 6.14 -7.35 7.26
N ALA A 71 6.90 -6.59 8.06
CA ALA A 71 6.46 -5.26 8.50
C ALA A 71 6.17 -4.34 7.32
N SER A 72 6.94 -4.45 6.23
CA SER A 72 6.74 -3.70 5.00
C SER A 72 5.37 -3.98 4.34
N GLU A 73 4.84 -5.19 4.45
CA GLU A 73 3.51 -5.56 3.93
C GLU A 73 2.42 -4.86 4.72
N LEU A 74 2.52 -4.93 6.05
CA LEU A 74 1.55 -4.33 6.96
C LEU A 74 1.57 -2.80 6.88
N LEU A 75 2.75 -2.21 6.70
CA LEU A 75 2.91 -0.76 6.59
C LEU A 75 2.63 -0.23 5.17
N GLY A 76 2.38 -1.10 4.19
CA GLY A 76 2.21 -0.71 2.79
C GLY A 76 3.47 -0.11 2.17
N THR A 77 4.64 -0.36 2.76
CA THR A 77 5.95 0.11 2.28
C THR A 77 6.72 -0.95 1.51
N LYS A 78 6.15 -2.16 1.35
CA LYS A 78 6.76 -3.22 0.54
C LYS A 78 6.90 -2.74 -0.90
N GLU A 79 8.15 -2.66 -1.35
CA GLU A 79 8.45 -2.36 -2.74
C GLU A 79 8.08 -3.54 -3.63
N MET A 80 7.64 -3.21 -4.83
CA MET A 80 7.41 -4.19 -5.89
C MET A 80 8.73 -4.82 -6.31
N SER A 81 8.75 -6.11 -6.58
CA SER A 81 9.93 -6.77 -7.13
C SER A 81 10.22 -6.30 -8.56
N ALA A 82 11.48 -6.38 -8.98
CA ALA A 82 11.87 -6.05 -10.35
C ALA A 82 11.13 -6.88 -11.41
N ARG A 83 10.77 -8.14 -11.10
CA ARG A 83 9.96 -9.00 -11.97
C ARG A 83 8.53 -8.48 -12.09
N GLU A 84 7.86 -8.22 -10.97
CA GLU A 84 6.50 -7.68 -10.98
C GLU A 84 6.46 -6.35 -11.73
N PHE A 85 7.47 -5.50 -11.54
CA PHE A 85 7.59 -4.25 -12.28
C PHE A 85 7.72 -4.51 -13.79
N ALA A 86 8.62 -5.40 -14.21
CA ALA A 86 8.81 -5.73 -15.62
C ALA A 86 7.54 -6.32 -16.27
N GLU A 87 6.82 -7.19 -15.57
CA GLU A 87 5.55 -7.78 -16.03
C GLU A 87 4.48 -6.69 -16.19
N ARG A 88 4.33 -5.78 -15.21
CA ARG A 88 3.38 -4.68 -15.31
C ARG A 88 3.70 -3.71 -16.44
N ILE A 89 4.98 -3.38 -16.64
CA ILE A 89 5.40 -2.55 -17.77
C ILE A 89 5.15 -3.27 -19.09
N ALA A 90 5.39 -4.58 -19.17
CA ALA A 90 5.10 -5.37 -20.38
C ALA A 90 3.59 -5.34 -20.72
N ASP A 91 2.72 -5.56 -19.73
CA ASP A 91 1.27 -5.52 -19.90
C ASP A 91 0.78 -4.13 -20.37
N VAL A 92 1.33 -3.07 -19.78
CA VAL A 92 1.02 -1.68 -20.14
C VAL A 92 1.61 -1.32 -21.52
N SER A 93 2.74 -1.91 -21.90
CA SER A 93 3.43 -1.64 -23.17
C SER A 93 2.70 -2.21 -24.40
N ASN A 94 1.65 -3.01 -24.19
CA ASN A 94 0.77 -3.48 -25.26
C ASN A 94 -0.13 -2.36 -25.85
N CYS A 95 0.23 -1.08 -25.67
CA CYS A 95 -0.29 0.08 -26.41
C CYS A 95 0.17 0.06 -27.90
N CYS A 96 0.26 -1.11 -28.52
CA CYS A 96 0.53 -1.27 -29.93
C CYS A 96 -0.82 -1.37 -30.67
N GLU A 97 -1.09 -0.36 -31.51
CA GLU A 97 -2.24 -0.24 -32.42
C GLU A 97 -3.46 0.54 -31.88
N ARG A 98 -3.31 1.88 -31.89
CA ARG A 98 -4.33 2.94 -32.09
C ARG A 98 -5.03 3.63 -30.91
N GLU A 99 -4.87 3.22 -29.66
CA GLU A 99 -5.51 3.97 -28.56
C GLU A 99 -4.52 4.48 -27.50
N CYS A 100 -3.53 5.27 -27.93
CA CYS A 100 -2.75 6.10 -27.00
C CYS A 100 -3.65 7.06 -26.20
N ILE A 101 -4.86 7.35 -26.68
CA ILE A 101 -5.91 8.08 -25.94
C ILE A 101 -6.23 7.38 -24.61
N GLY A 102 -6.26 6.05 -24.58
CA GLY A 102 -6.55 5.28 -23.37
C GLY A 102 -5.30 4.87 -22.59
N CYS A 103 -4.11 4.99 -23.17
CA CYS A 103 -2.85 4.50 -22.58
C CYS A 103 -2.40 5.39 -21.40
N VAL A 104 -2.16 4.81 -20.23
CA VAL A 104 -1.68 5.57 -19.04
C VAL A 104 -0.29 6.16 -19.21
N LEU A 105 0.50 5.64 -20.14
CA LEU A 105 1.85 6.12 -20.43
C LEU A 105 1.90 7.23 -21.48
N ASP A 106 0.77 7.57 -22.12
CA ASP A 106 0.71 8.69 -23.08
C ASP A 106 0.81 10.02 -22.34
N ASN A 107 1.52 10.97 -22.93
CA ASN A 107 1.72 12.31 -22.34
C ASN A 107 0.43 13.03 -21.94
N ARG A 108 -0.72 12.73 -22.55
CA ARG A 108 -2.02 13.34 -22.22
C ARG A 108 -2.63 12.80 -20.93
N ASN A 109 -2.15 11.65 -20.46
CA ASN A 109 -2.78 10.87 -19.40
C ASN A 109 -1.91 10.72 -18.14
N ASN A 110 -0.69 11.25 -18.16
CA ASN A 110 0.23 11.26 -17.02
C ASN A 110 0.60 12.69 -16.60
N LYS A 111 1.06 12.86 -15.36
CA LYS A 111 1.41 14.14 -14.75
C LYS A 111 2.72 14.71 -15.34
N CYS A 112 3.61 13.84 -15.83
CA CYS A 112 4.87 14.20 -16.45
C CYS A 112 4.72 14.87 -17.83
N ASN A 113 3.53 14.85 -18.44
CA ASN A 113 3.26 15.37 -19.78
C ASN A 113 4.28 14.89 -20.83
N THR A 114 4.73 13.64 -20.71
CA THR A 114 5.70 13.02 -21.63
C THR A 114 5.35 11.57 -21.87
N ASP A 115 5.76 11.03 -23.02
CA ASP A 115 5.45 9.65 -23.38
C ASP A 115 6.34 8.69 -22.60
N LEU A 116 5.80 8.09 -21.55
CA LEU A 116 6.50 7.14 -20.69
C LEU A 116 6.65 5.75 -21.34
N CYS A 117 6.02 5.52 -22.50
CA CYS A 117 6.32 4.36 -23.33
C CYS A 117 7.74 4.41 -23.93
N ASN A 118 8.35 5.60 -24.00
CA ASN A 118 9.73 5.77 -24.41
C ASN A 118 10.63 5.79 -23.17
N THR A 119 11.46 4.77 -23.02
CA THR A 119 12.38 4.62 -21.88
C THR A 119 13.38 5.78 -21.73
N ARG A 120 13.64 6.56 -22.80
CA ARG A 120 14.47 7.77 -22.71
C ARG A 120 13.84 8.86 -21.84
N ASN A 121 12.52 8.84 -21.68
CA ASN A 121 11.80 9.80 -20.86
C ASN A 121 11.76 9.39 -19.38
N TRP A 122 12.35 8.26 -18.97
CA TRP A 122 12.21 7.77 -17.59
C TRP A 122 13.09 8.50 -16.58
N GLU A 123 14.26 9.02 -16.98
CA GLU A 123 15.30 9.55 -16.09
C GLU A 123 14.76 10.57 -15.06
N ASN A 124 13.78 11.39 -15.45
CA ASN A 124 13.19 12.42 -14.59
C ASN A 124 11.76 12.08 -14.11
N ASN A 125 11.26 10.89 -14.43
CA ASN A 125 9.84 10.53 -14.29
C ASN A 125 9.65 9.16 -13.60
N ILE A 126 10.66 8.70 -12.86
CA ILE A 126 10.67 7.39 -12.19
C ILE A 126 9.53 7.27 -11.17
N ASP A 127 9.30 8.29 -10.34
CA ASP A 127 8.28 8.21 -9.28
C ASP A 127 6.87 8.01 -9.84
N GLU A 128 6.50 8.75 -10.88
CA GLU A 128 5.22 8.55 -11.55
C GLU A 128 5.14 7.19 -12.27
N LEU A 129 6.24 6.73 -12.88
CA LEU A 129 6.29 5.40 -13.48
C LEU A 129 6.04 4.30 -12.43
N LEU A 130 6.61 4.45 -11.23
CA LEU A 130 6.36 3.55 -10.10
C LEU A 130 4.91 3.64 -9.59
N GLU A 131 4.30 4.84 -9.57
CA GLU A 131 2.87 4.99 -9.25
C GLU A 131 1.99 4.27 -10.27
N ILE A 132 2.22 4.47 -11.56
CA ILE A 132 1.49 3.83 -12.65
C ILE A 132 1.66 2.31 -12.56
N ALA A 133 2.90 1.85 -12.40
CA ALA A 133 3.20 0.44 -12.20
C ALA A 133 2.43 -0.09 -10.99
N LYS A 134 2.38 0.60 -9.84
CA LYS A 134 1.62 0.17 -8.65
C LYS A 134 0.11 0.00 -8.90
N VAL A 135 -0.49 0.76 -9.81
CA VAL A 135 -1.91 0.60 -10.18
C VAL A 135 -2.14 -0.67 -11.00
N GLY A 136 -1.18 -1.07 -11.85
CA GLY A 136 -1.23 -2.32 -12.60
C GLY A 136 -2.28 -2.35 -13.72
N LYS A 137 -2.76 -1.19 -14.18
CA LYS A 137 -3.66 -1.06 -15.34
C LYS A 137 -2.98 -0.26 -16.44
N GLY A 138 -3.01 -0.78 -17.67
CA GLY A 138 -2.48 -0.08 -18.86
C GLY A 138 -3.37 1.01 -19.41
N THR A 139 -4.63 1.06 -18.96
CA THR A 139 -5.62 2.04 -19.40
C THR A 139 -5.96 3.06 -18.31
N VAL A 140 -6.27 4.28 -18.73
CA VAL A 140 -6.75 5.35 -17.84
C VAL A 140 -7.97 4.81 -17.05
N PRO A 141 -7.97 4.93 -15.72
CA PRO A 141 -9.11 4.51 -14.91
C PRO A 141 -10.38 5.25 -15.34
N THR A 142 -11.46 4.50 -15.48
CA THR A 142 -12.80 5.08 -15.65
C THR A 142 -13.19 5.92 -14.41
N PRO A 143 -14.13 6.88 -14.54
CA PRO A 143 -14.66 7.62 -13.39
C PRO A 143 -15.16 6.70 -12.27
N GLU A 144 -15.78 5.58 -12.62
CA GLU A 144 -16.29 4.57 -11.69
C GLU A 144 -15.14 3.87 -10.95
N GLU A 145 -14.11 3.40 -11.66
CA GLU A 145 -12.94 2.77 -11.04
C GLU A 145 -12.19 3.74 -10.12
N LYS A 146 -12.11 5.01 -10.52
CA LYS A 146 -11.51 6.07 -9.72
C LYS A 146 -12.32 6.32 -8.44
N ALA A 147 -13.65 6.40 -8.56
CA ALA A 147 -14.54 6.58 -7.43
C ALA A 147 -14.49 5.40 -6.45
N ILE A 148 -14.50 4.15 -6.95
CA ILE A 148 -14.37 2.94 -6.13
C ILE A 148 -13.05 2.98 -5.34
N LYS A 149 -11.93 3.22 -6.01
CA LYS A 149 -10.61 3.28 -5.35
C LYS A 149 -10.54 4.37 -4.27
N ASN A 150 -11.16 5.53 -4.51
CA ASN A 150 -11.22 6.60 -3.51
C ASN A 150 -12.05 6.20 -2.28
N ILE A 151 -13.17 5.52 -2.48
CA ILE A 151 -14.03 5.01 -1.40
C ILE A 151 -13.33 3.89 -0.61
N GLU A 152 -12.72 2.92 -1.29
CA GLU A 152 -11.99 1.82 -0.66
C GLU A 152 -10.84 2.32 0.23
N LYS A 153 -10.01 3.24 -0.28
CA LYS A 153 -8.94 3.86 0.51
C LYS A 153 -9.44 4.52 1.79
N PHE A 154 -10.59 5.20 1.72
CA PHE A 154 -11.20 5.83 2.88
C PHE A 154 -11.74 4.80 3.88
N ILE A 155 -12.29 3.68 3.42
CA ILE A 155 -12.74 2.58 4.28
C ILE A 155 -11.55 1.93 5.00
N GLU A 156 -10.46 1.68 4.29
CA GLU A 156 -9.23 1.08 4.85
C GLU A 156 -8.58 1.98 5.91
N ASN A 157 -8.50 3.28 5.63
CA ASN A 157 -7.95 4.28 6.53
C ASN A 157 -8.81 5.54 6.55
N PRO A 158 -9.77 5.67 7.50
CA PRO A 158 -10.67 6.81 7.60
C PRO A 158 -9.94 8.09 8.03
N ASP A 159 -9.30 8.76 7.08
CA ASP A 159 -8.66 10.04 7.28
C ASP A 159 -9.62 11.18 6.92
N ARG A 160 -9.86 12.08 7.88
CA ARG A 160 -10.72 13.26 7.66
C ARG A 160 -10.14 14.23 6.63
N ALA A 161 -8.84 14.20 6.38
CA ALA A 161 -8.21 14.98 5.32
C ALA A 161 -8.56 14.45 3.91
N ALA A 162 -9.02 13.20 3.79
CA ALA A 162 -9.43 12.61 2.52
C ALA A 162 -10.85 13.04 2.07
N LEU A 163 -11.58 13.80 2.88
CA LEU A 163 -12.91 14.36 2.54
C LEU A 163 -12.78 15.62 1.66
N ASN A 164 -12.18 15.48 0.48
CA ASN A 164 -12.03 16.54 -0.51
C ASN A 164 -13.17 16.52 -1.56
N ASP A 165 -13.17 17.48 -2.47
CA ASP A 165 -14.18 17.58 -3.54
C ASP A 165 -14.21 16.31 -4.42
N GLU A 166 -13.05 15.69 -4.67
CA GLU A 166 -12.96 14.45 -5.44
C GLU A 166 -13.65 13.27 -4.74
N PHE A 167 -13.55 13.18 -3.41
CA PHE A 167 -14.24 12.17 -2.61
C PHE A 167 -15.75 12.39 -2.63
N VAL A 168 -16.21 13.65 -2.54
CA VAL A 168 -17.63 14.00 -2.65
C VAL A 168 -18.21 13.60 -4.00
N GLU A 169 -17.49 13.85 -5.10
CA GLU A 169 -17.90 13.39 -6.44
C GLU A 169 -17.93 11.86 -6.54
N SER A 170 -16.97 11.17 -5.90
CA SER A 170 -16.95 9.71 -5.84
C SER A 170 -18.21 9.15 -5.14
N LEU A 171 -18.65 9.77 -4.04
CA LEU A 171 -19.88 9.40 -3.33
C LEU A 171 -21.14 9.68 -4.15
N LYS A 172 -21.20 10.81 -4.87
CA LYS A 172 -22.33 11.11 -5.77
C LYS A 172 -22.49 10.04 -6.84
N LEU A 173 -21.39 9.65 -7.48
CA LEU A 173 -21.38 8.60 -8.50
C LEU A 173 -21.83 7.25 -7.93
N ALA A 174 -21.37 6.89 -6.72
CA ALA A 174 -21.81 5.67 -6.05
C ALA A 174 -23.33 5.67 -5.77
N VAL A 175 -23.88 6.80 -5.30
CA VAL A 175 -25.32 6.96 -5.06
C VAL A 175 -26.12 6.86 -6.36
N GLU A 176 -25.64 7.45 -7.45
CA GLU A 176 -26.28 7.35 -8.77
C GLU A 176 -26.35 5.88 -9.23
N LYS A 177 -25.26 5.14 -9.11
CA LYS A 177 -25.23 3.70 -9.47
C LYS A 177 -26.11 2.83 -8.58
N LEU A 178 -26.22 3.15 -7.29
CA LEU A 178 -27.15 2.43 -6.41
C LEU A 178 -28.63 2.64 -6.81
N LYS A 179 -28.98 3.82 -7.35
CA LYS A 179 -30.33 4.10 -7.85
C LYS A 179 -30.65 3.43 -9.18
N GLU A 180 -29.65 3.13 -10.01
CA GLU A 180 -29.83 2.39 -11.28
C GLU A 180 -30.16 0.90 -11.05
N VAL A 181 -29.89 0.39 -9.84
CA VAL A 181 -30.07 -1.03 -9.47
C VAL A 181 -31.43 -1.28 -8.78
N GLU A 182 -32.16 -0.24 -8.39
CA GLU A 182 -33.58 -0.30 -7.94
C GLU A 182 -34.56 -0.45 -9.12
#